data_AF-A0A7K0D6J4-F1
#
_entry.id   AF-A0A7K0D6J4-F1
#
_cell.length_a   1.000
_cell.length_b   1.000
_cell.length_c   1.000
_cell.angle_alpha   90.00
_cell.angle_beta   90.00
_cell.angle_gamma   90.00
#
_symmetry.space_group_name_H-M   'P 1'
#
loop_
_entity.id
_entity.type
_entity.pdbx_description
1 polymer ?
#
loop_
_entity_poly.entity_id
_entity_poly.type
_entity_poly.pdbx_seq_one_letter_code
_entity_poly.pdbx_strand_id
1 'polypeptide(L)'
;MLQCGNDRYGYRHLQSRQHDRKWGAVDYSYNWRDNADRIIEKTLRKPDVACYSLPNNTYVLGLQLWEYVKRDGRLTGKTQWSNVVIDANNGRIITAFPTLQKPRCQ
;
A
#
# COMPACT_ATOMS: atom_id res chain seq x y z
N MET A 1 12.01 3.95 -1.77
CA MET A 1 11.53 5.24 -2.31
C MET A 1 10.73 4.97 -3.57
N LEU A 2 9.48 5.45 -3.65
CA LEU A 2 8.61 5.26 -4.82
C LEU A 2 9.11 6.09 -6.01
N GLN A 3 9.14 5.51 -7.21
CA GLN A 3 9.48 6.27 -8.42
C GLN A 3 8.44 7.34 -8.73
N CYS A 4 8.81 8.43 -9.41
CA CYS A 4 7.90 9.53 -9.75
C CYS A 4 6.60 9.05 -10.43
N GLY A 5 6.69 8.03 -11.30
CA GLY A 5 5.52 7.33 -11.83
C GLY A 5 4.64 8.14 -12.79
N ASN A 6 3.46 7.61 -13.09
CA ASN A 6 2.39 8.23 -13.89
C ASN A 6 1.00 7.94 -13.26
N ASP A 7 -0.11 8.17 -13.95
CA ASP A 7 -1.45 7.95 -13.37
C ASP A 7 -1.79 6.47 -13.11
N ARG A 8 -0.99 5.53 -13.61
CA ARG A 8 -1.13 4.08 -13.42
C ARG A 8 -0.15 3.50 -12.39
N TYR A 9 0.97 4.17 -12.09
CA TYR A 9 1.98 3.67 -11.16
C TYR A 9 2.83 4.76 -10.49
N GLY A 10 3.56 4.44 -9.42
CA GLY A 10 4.47 5.35 -8.70
C GLY A 10 3.79 6.53 -7.97
N TYR A 11 4.57 7.56 -7.63
CA TYR A 11 4.15 8.69 -6.80
C TYR A 11 2.99 9.50 -7.41
N ARG A 12 2.98 9.70 -8.73
CA ARG A 12 1.89 10.42 -9.41
C ARG A 12 0.55 9.69 -9.29
N HIS A 13 0.53 8.36 -9.35
CA HIS A 13 -0.69 7.58 -9.14
C HIS A 13 -1.24 7.75 -7.72
N LEU A 14 -0.36 7.74 -6.72
CA LEU A 14 -0.73 7.98 -5.34
C LEU A 14 -1.41 9.35 -5.16
N GLN A 15 -0.85 10.37 -5.81
CA GLN A 15 -1.36 11.74 -5.74
C GLN A 15 -2.65 11.92 -6.55
N SER A 16 -2.73 11.38 -7.77
CA SER A 16 -3.90 11.55 -8.66
C SER A 16 -5.13 10.75 -8.21
N ARG A 17 -4.94 9.65 -7.48
CA ARG A 17 -6.03 8.81 -6.94
C ARG A 17 -6.41 9.10 -5.48
N GLN A 18 -5.88 10.17 -4.88
CA GLN A 18 -6.14 10.54 -3.48
C GLN A 18 -5.83 9.41 -2.48
N HIS A 19 -4.76 8.64 -2.72
CA HIS A 19 -4.32 7.63 -1.77
C HIS A 19 -3.67 8.25 -0.53
N ASP A 20 -3.33 9.54 -0.57
CA ASP A 20 -2.88 10.35 0.57
C ASP A 20 -3.84 10.26 1.77
N ARG A 21 -5.15 10.37 1.55
CA ARG A 21 -6.14 10.25 2.62
C ARG A 21 -6.17 8.87 3.25
N LYS A 22 -6.04 7.82 2.43
CA LYS A 22 -6.05 6.43 2.91
C LYS A 22 -4.78 6.10 3.68
N TRP A 23 -3.63 6.59 3.22
CA TRP A 23 -2.37 6.48 3.96
C TRP A 23 -2.39 7.29 5.26
N GLY A 24 -2.99 8.47 5.26
CA GLY A 24 -3.20 9.27 6.48
C GLY A 24 -4.16 8.61 7.49
N ALA A 25 -5.15 7.86 7.00
CA ALA A 25 -6.13 7.18 7.86
C ALA A 25 -5.55 5.97 8.61
N VAL A 26 -4.38 5.45 8.20
CA VAL A 26 -3.72 4.35 8.93
C VAL A 26 -3.30 4.82 10.31
N ASP A 27 -2.68 6.00 10.41
CA ASP A 27 -2.15 6.53 11.67
C ASP A 27 -2.08 8.05 11.57
N TYR A 28 -2.98 8.72 12.26
CA TYR A 28 -3.12 10.17 12.21
C TYR A 28 -1.96 10.93 12.88
N SER A 29 -1.05 10.22 13.57
CA SER A 29 0.11 10.82 14.23
C SER A 29 1.24 11.16 13.24
N TYR A 30 1.18 10.63 12.02
CA TYR A 30 2.21 10.80 11.00
C TYR A 30 1.66 11.45 9.73
N ASN A 31 2.54 12.07 8.94
CA ASN A 31 2.20 12.47 7.59
C ASN A 31 1.87 11.22 6.76
N TRP A 32 0.95 11.34 5.81
CA TRP A 32 0.60 10.27 4.89
C TRP A 32 1.82 9.69 4.16
N ARG A 33 2.86 10.50 3.88
CA ARG A 33 4.11 10.03 3.25
C ARG A 33 4.89 9.08 4.15
N ASP A 34 5.07 9.47 5.42
CA ASP A 34 5.79 8.64 6.40
C ASP A 34 5.04 7.34 6.67
N ASN A 35 3.70 7.41 6.72
CA ASN A 35 2.87 6.21 6.81
C ASN A 35 3.07 5.31 5.58
N ALA A 36 3.02 5.87 4.37
CA ALA A 36 3.21 5.09 3.16
C ALA A 36 4.58 4.39 3.14
N ASP A 37 5.68 5.12 3.38
CA ASP A 37 7.03 4.53 3.38
C ASP A 37 7.18 3.45 4.45
N ARG A 38 6.77 3.74 5.69
CA ARG A 38 6.83 2.79 6.82
C ARG A 38 6.03 1.52 6.56
N ILE A 39 4.83 1.66 5.99
CA ILE A 39 3.96 0.52 5.74
C ILE A 39 4.45 -0.28 4.54
N ILE A 40 4.88 0.35 3.46
CA ILE A 40 5.49 -0.33 2.31
C ILE A 40 6.68 -1.16 2.78
N GLU A 41 7.55 -0.60 3.62
CA GLU A 41 8.68 -1.35 4.19
C GLU A 41 8.22 -2.55 5.02
N LYS A 42 7.22 -2.38 5.91
CA LYS A 42 6.66 -3.49 6.69
C LYS A 42 6.11 -4.59 5.78
N THR A 43 5.38 -4.22 4.73
CA THR A 43 4.79 -5.15 3.76
C THR A 43 5.86 -5.92 2.99
N LEU A 44 6.97 -5.28 2.62
CA LEU A 44 8.10 -5.95 1.97
C LEU A 44 8.81 -6.95 2.90
N ARG A 45 8.92 -6.61 4.19
CA ARG A 45 9.61 -7.46 5.18
C ARG A 45 8.78 -8.67 5.61
N LYS A 46 7.48 -8.49 5.84
CA LYS A 46 6.59 -9.54 6.36
C LYS A 46 5.17 -9.35 5.82
N PRO A 47 4.91 -9.72 4.56
CA PRO A 47 3.57 -9.66 4.00
C PRO A 47 2.68 -10.76 4.60
N ASP A 48 1.39 -10.45 4.78
CA ASP A 48 0.36 -11.45 5.07
C ASP A 48 -0.05 -12.22 3.80
N VAL A 49 0.15 -11.61 2.64
CA VAL A 49 -0.17 -12.16 1.33
C VAL A 49 0.99 -11.91 0.38
N ALA A 50 1.47 -12.94 -0.30
CA ALA A 50 2.36 -12.80 -1.44
C ALA A 50 1.76 -13.60 -2.61
N CYS A 51 1.38 -12.90 -3.67
CA CYS A 51 0.83 -13.48 -4.88
C CYS A 51 1.71 -13.14 -6.08
N TYR A 52 1.80 -14.06 -7.04
CA TYR A 52 2.32 -13.78 -8.37
C TYR A 52 1.16 -13.67 -9.37
N SER A 53 1.22 -12.66 -10.24
CA SER A 53 0.27 -12.46 -11.34
C SER A 53 1.00 -12.68 -12.67
N LEU A 54 0.71 -13.80 -13.31
CA LEU A 54 1.33 -14.20 -14.58
C LEU A 54 0.99 -13.22 -15.74
N PRO A 55 -0.26 -12.75 -15.91
CA PRO A 55 -0.61 -11.89 -17.04
C PRO A 55 0.16 -10.56 -17.07
N ASN A 56 0.49 -10.03 -15.88
CA ASN A 56 1.21 -8.77 -15.75
C ASN A 56 2.69 -8.96 -15.38
N ASN A 57 3.14 -10.20 -15.15
CA ASN A 57 4.49 -10.53 -14.68
C ASN A 57 4.89 -9.72 -13.44
N THR A 58 4.05 -9.74 -12.41
CA THR A 58 4.23 -8.96 -11.17
C THR A 58 3.98 -9.79 -9.93
N TYR A 59 4.65 -9.43 -8.84
CA TYR A 59 4.27 -9.86 -7.49
C TYR A 59 3.40 -8.80 -6.83
N VAL A 60 2.36 -9.24 -6.13
CA VAL A 60 1.53 -8.39 -5.27
C VAL A 60 1.72 -8.85 -3.83
N LEU A 61 2.29 -7.98 -3.01
CA LEU A 61 2.42 -8.17 -1.58
C LEU A 61 1.32 -7.41 -0.84
N GLY A 62 0.65 -8.08 0.08
CA GLY A 62 -0.43 -7.56 0.90
C GLY A 62 -0.09 -7.61 2.37
N LEU A 63 -0.35 -6.53 3.11
CA LEU A 63 -0.33 -6.50 4.57
C LEU A 63 -1.65 -5.93 5.07
N GLN A 64 -2.30 -6.61 6.01
CA GLN A 64 -3.52 -6.12 6.63
C GLN A 64 -3.18 -5.03 7.65
N LEU A 65 -3.90 -3.92 7.54
CA LEU A 65 -3.77 -2.75 8.40
C LEU A 65 -5.11 -2.49 9.07
N TRP A 66 -5.04 -1.91 10.25
CA TRP A 66 -6.21 -1.42 10.96
C TRP A 66 -6.20 0.11 10.93
N GLU A 67 -7.36 0.70 10.66
CA GLU A 67 -7.52 2.14 10.79
C GLU A 67 -7.70 2.52 12.27
N TYR A 68 -7.09 3.62 12.69
CA TYR A 68 -7.19 4.15 14.05
C TYR A 68 -8.07 5.41 14.07
N VAL A 69 -8.78 5.64 15.17
CA VAL A 69 -9.64 6.81 15.36
C VAL A 69 -8.76 8.01 15.71
N LYS A 70 -8.93 9.09 14.94
CA LYS A 70 -8.17 10.35 15.03
C LYS A 70 -8.13 11.02 16.42
N ARG A 71 -9.07 10.70 17.32
CA ARG A 71 -9.29 11.45 18.58
C ARG A 71 -8.78 10.74 19.84
N ASP A 72 -8.74 9.40 19.84
CA ASP A 72 -8.42 8.61 21.04
C ASP A 72 -7.50 7.41 20.76
N GLY A 73 -7.02 7.23 19.51
CA GLY A 73 -6.13 6.13 19.15
C GLY A 73 -6.79 4.75 19.21
N ARG A 74 -8.11 4.66 19.33
CA ARG A 74 -8.83 3.38 19.30
C ARG A 74 -8.95 2.87 17.86
N LEU A 75 -9.01 1.56 17.68
CA LEU A 75 -9.25 0.97 16.35
C LEU A 75 -10.66 1.35 15.87
N THR A 76 -10.81 1.78 14.62
CA THR A 76 -12.12 2.06 14.03
C THR A 76 -12.92 0.79 13.72
N GLY A 77 -12.29 -0.38 13.82
CA GLY A 77 -12.82 -1.67 13.36
C GLY A 77 -12.75 -1.86 11.84
N LYS A 78 -12.33 -0.86 11.08
CA LYS A 78 -12.12 -0.98 9.63
C LYS A 78 -10.73 -1.52 9.34
N THR A 79 -10.68 -2.46 8.41
CA THR A 79 -9.44 -3.02 7.90
C THR A 79 -9.19 -2.50 6.49
N GLN A 80 -7.93 -2.31 6.18
CA GLN A 80 -7.45 -2.02 4.84
C GLN A 80 -6.20 -2.86 4.57
N TRP A 81 -5.80 -2.93 3.32
CA TRP A 81 -4.68 -3.74 2.86
C TRP A 81 -3.71 -2.85 2.13
N SER A 82 -2.44 -2.78 2.56
CA SER A 82 -1.42 -2.20 1.69
C SER A 82 -1.08 -3.19 0.60
N ASN A 83 -1.28 -2.80 -0.65
CA ASN A 83 -0.84 -3.58 -1.80
C ASN A 83 0.46 -2.96 -2.28
N VAL A 84 1.51 -3.77 -2.41
CA VAL A 84 2.79 -3.38 -3.01
C VAL A 84 2.97 -4.26 -4.23
N VAL A 85 2.97 -3.65 -5.41
CA VAL A 85 3.12 -4.33 -6.69
C VAL A 85 4.57 -4.19 -7.15
N ILE A 86 5.19 -5.33 -7.41
CA ILE A 86 6.61 -5.47 -7.71
C ILE A 86 6.73 -6.11 -9.09
N ASP A 87 7.58 -5.54 -9.94
CA ASP A 87 7.96 -6.14 -11.22
C ASP A 87 8.76 -7.43 -10.97
N ALA A 88 8.32 -8.54 -11.55
CA ALA A 88 8.99 -9.82 -11.31
C ALA A 88 10.32 -9.99 -12.05
N ASN A 89 10.61 -9.17 -13.06
CA ASN A 89 11.87 -9.23 -13.81
C ASN A 89 13.01 -8.54 -13.07
N ASN A 90 12.73 -7.39 -12.44
CA ASN A 90 13.76 -6.53 -11.85
C ASN A 90 13.57 -6.24 -10.35
N GLY A 91 12.51 -6.76 -9.73
CA GLY A 91 12.24 -6.60 -8.31
C GLY A 91 11.87 -5.17 -7.88
N ARG A 92 11.60 -4.27 -8.82
CA ARG A 92 11.27 -2.87 -8.50
C ARG A 92 9.80 -2.72 -8.16
N ILE A 93 9.52 -1.88 -7.17
CA ILE A 93 8.15 -1.49 -6.84
C ILE A 93 7.60 -0.62 -7.97
N ILE A 94 6.58 -1.12 -8.65
CA ILE A 94 5.84 -0.39 -9.69
C ILE A 94 4.90 0.60 -9.03
N THR A 95 4.07 0.11 -8.10
CA THR A 95 3.09 0.93 -7.38
C THR A 95 2.83 0.33 -6.00
N ALA A 96 2.36 1.16 -5.08
CA ALA A 96 1.90 0.69 -3.78
C ALA A 96 0.74 1.54 -3.32
N PHE A 97 -0.36 0.93 -2.86
CA PHE A 97 -1.55 1.68 -2.43
C PHE A 97 -2.45 0.85 -1.50
N PRO A 98 -3.19 1.51 -0.60
CA PRO A 98 -4.12 0.84 0.28
C PRO A 98 -5.47 0.60 -0.41
N THR A 99 -6.05 -0.58 -0.17
CA THR A 99 -7.40 -0.98 -0.59
C THR A 99 -8.20 -1.50 0.60
N LEU A 100 -9.53 -1.50 0.49
CA LEU A 100 -10.39 -2.14 1.49
C LEU A 100 -10.42 -3.67 1.32
N GLN A 101 -10.09 -4.15 0.12
CA GLN A 101 -10.14 -5.58 -0.21
C GLN A 101 -8.75 -6.18 -0.13
N LYS A 102 -8.69 -7.42 0.38
CA LYS A 102 -7.49 -8.25 0.34
C LYS A 102 -7.02 -8.40 -1.11
N PRO A 103 -5.72 -8.20 -1.42
CA PRO A 103 -5.20 -8.48 -2.75
C PRO A 103 -5.53 -9.93 -3.14
N ARG A 104 -6.08 -10.09 -4.33
CA ARG A 104 -6.38 -11.40 -4.91
C ARG A 104 -5.27 -11.76 -5.87
N CYS A 105 -4.84 -13.00 -5.84
CA CYS A 105 -4.00 -13.53 -6.90
C CYS A 105 -4.87 -13.62 -8.18
N GLN A 106 -4.37 -13.09 -9.30
CA GLN A 106 -4.99 -13.20 -10.63
C GLN A 106 -3.95 -13.69 -11.63
#